data_AF-A0A959UUX2-F1
#
_entry.id   AF-A0A959UUX2-F1
#
_cell.length_a   1.000
_cell.length_b   1.000
_cell.length_c   1.000
_cell.angle_alpha   90.00
_cell.angle_beta   90.00
_cell.angle_gamma   90.00
#
_symmetry.space_group_name_H-M   'P 1'
#
loop_
_entity.id
_entity.type
_entity.pdbx_description
1 polymer ?
#
loop_
_entity_poly.entity_id
_entity_poly.type
_entity_poly.pdbx_seq_one_letter_code
_entity_poly.pdbx_strand_id
1 'polypeptide(L)'
;ADHQTGNNSGVIHSGIYYKPGSYKARNCVTGRRELVAFAKEHGVPHDICGKLIVATDPEELPRLEKIWDHGQANGIEDMRRVDADQIREIEPHCVGIAGIQVGCTGIIDFRAATEKMA
;
A
#
# COMPACT_ATOMS: atom_id res chain seq x y z
N ALA A 1 -19.90 -4.70 11.44
CA ALA A 1 -19.46 -4.77 10.03
C ALA A 1 -19.29 -6.23 9.59
N ASP A 2 -20.39 -6.98 9.42
CA ASP A 2 -20.32 -8.45 9.35
C ASP A 2 -20.20 -9.05 7.94
N HIS A 3 -20.23 -8.20 6.91
CA HIS A 3 -20.07 -8.59 5.52
C HIS A 3 -18.69 -8.17 4.98
N GLN A 4 -18.62 -7.64 3.75
CA GLN A 4 -17.36 -7.32 3.06
C GLN A 4 -16.42 -6.45 3.89
N THR A 5 -16.94 -5.45 4.61
CA THR A 5 -16.11 -4.52 5.42
C THR A 5 -15.34 -5.20 6.54
N GLY A 6 -15.88 -6.26 7.16
CA GLY A 6 -15.20 -7.00 8.21
C GLY A 6 -14.50 -8.27 7.74
N ASN A 7 -14.61 -8.62 6.45
CA ASN A 7 -14.08 -9.84 5.84
C ASN A 7 -13.16 -9.49 4.66
N ASN A 8 -12.12 -8.69 4.92
CA ASN A 8 -11.08 -8.32 3.97
C ASN A 8 -9.72 -8.26 4.67
N SER A 9 -8.64 -8.04 3.91
CA SER A 9 -7.27 -8.05 4.44
C SER A 9 -6.91 -6.84 5.33
N GLY A 10 -7.79 -5.87 5.51
CA GLY A 10 -7.53 -4.68 6.32
C GLY A 10 -6.56 -3.68 5.68
N VAL A 11 -6.16 -3.87 4.41
CA VAL A 11 -5.07 -3.11 3.80
C VAL A 11 -5.51 -1.67 3.47
N ILE A 12 -4.74 -0.71 3.98
CA ILE A 12 -4.74 0.67 3.54
C ILE A 12 -3.87 0.77 2.28
N HIS A 13 -4.48 0.63 1.12
CA HIS A 13 -3.76 0.60 -0.15
C HIS A 13 -3.15 1.95 -0.53
N SER A 14 -1.94 1.94 -1.10
CA SER A 14 -1.30 3.13 -1.66
C SER A 14 -1.94 3.62 -2.97
N GLY A 15 -2.52 2.71 -3.76
CA GLY A 15 -3.03 3.00 -5.11
C GLY A 15 -2.02 2.78 -6.25
N ILE A 16 -0.83 2.26 -5.94
CA ILE A 16 0.28 2.07 -6.90
C ILE A 16 -0.07 1.20 -8.13
N TYR A 17 -1.03 0.27 -8.02
CA TYR A 17 -1.44 -0.59 -9.15
C TYR A 17 -2.52 0.04 -10.03
N TYR A 18 -3.15 1.13 -9.59
CA TYR A 18 -4.35 1.64 -10.26
C TYR A 18 -3.99 2.49 -11.46
N LYS A 19 -4.81 2.37 -12.53
CA LYS A 19 -4.64 3.14 -13.76
C LYS A 19 -4.60 4.65 -13.45
N PRO A 20 -3.57 5.38 -13.89
CA PRO A 20 -3.48 6.81 -13.69
C PRO A 20 -4.71 7.57 -14.19
N GLY A 21 -5.11 8.60 -13.44
CA GLY A 21 -6.30 9.42 -13.70
C GLY A 21 -7.65 8.74 -13.42
N SER A 22 -7.68 7.44 -13.11
CA SER A 22 -8.94 6.76 -12.77
C SER A 22 -9.50 7.23 -11.42
N TYR A 23 -10.81 7.12 -11.24
CA TYR A 23 -11.43 7.38 -9.93
C TYR A 23 -10.87 6.48 -8.83
N LYS A 24 -10.51 5.23 -9.15
CA LYS A 24 -9.90 4.31 -8.18
C LYS A 24 -8.54 4.83 -7.71
N ALA A 25 -7.71 5.36 -8.62
CA ALA A 25 -6.42 5.97 -8.26
C ALA A 25 -6.63 7.22 -7.39
N ARG A 26 -7.47 8.15 -7.85
CA ARG A 26 -7.72 9.43 -7.15
C ARG A 26 -8.29 9.22 -5.75
N ASN A 27 -9.36 8.44 -5.63
CA ASN A 27 -10.05 8.20 -4.36
C ASN A 27 -9.20 7.37 -3.41
N CYS A 28 -8.36 6.46 -3.90
CA CYS A 28 -7.46 5.69 -3.03
C CYS A 28 -6.43 6.59 -2.37
N VAL A 29 -5.82 7.50 -3.13
CA VAL A 29 -4.76 8.37 -2.63
C VAL A 29 -5.30 9.40 -1.64
N THR A 30 -6.43 10.06 -1.96
CA THR A 30 -7.07 11.00 -1.02
C THR A 30 -7.66 10.27 0.18
N GLY A 31 -8.44 9.22 -0.07
CA GLY A 31 -9.13 8.44 0.96
C GLY A 31 -8.17 7.74 1.93
N ARG A 32 -6.99 7.31 1.48
CA ARG A 32 -5.92 6.82 2.38
C ARG A 32 -5.53 7.87 3.41
N ARG A 33 -5.25 9.10 2.97
CA ARG A 33 -4.82 10.18 3.88
C ARG A 33 -5.92 10.52 4.88
N GLU A 34 -7.16 10.60 4.40
CA GLU A 34 -8.34 10.85 5.24
C GLU A 34 -8.58 9.71 6.24
N LEU A 35 -8.47 8.45 5.81
CA LEU A 35 -8.67 7.28 6.67
C LEU A 35 -7.60 7.20 7.76
N VAL A 36 -6.34 7.49 7.44
CA VAL A 36 -5.25 7.53 8.43
C VAL A 36 -5.44 8.69 9.41
N ALA A 37 -5.87 9.87 8.93
CA ALA A 37 -6.18 11.00 9.80
C ALA A 37 -7.33 10.65 10.77
N PHE A 38 -8.42 10.10 10.26
CA PHE A 38 -9.56 9.61 11.04
C PHE A 38 -9.15 8.57 12.08
N ALA A 39 -8.33 7.59 11.68
CA ALA A 39 -7.89 6.53 12.58
C ALA A 39 -7.03 7.07 13.73
N LYS A 40 -6.15 8.04 13.45
CA LYS A 40 -5.36 8.73 14.48
C LYS A 40 -6.23 9.57 15.41
N GLU A 41 -7.16 10.35 14.86
CA GLU A 41 -8.05 11.22 15.62
C GLU A 41 -8.92 10.45 16.61
N HIS A 42 -9.40 9.27 16.20
CA HIS A 42 -10.35 8.50 16.99
C HIS A 42 -9.79 7.25 17.66
N GLY A 43 -8.48 7.01 17.56
CA GLY A 43 -7.84 5.86 18.17
C GLY A 43 -8.27 4.52 17.57
N VAL A 44 -8.61 4.49 16.27
CA VAL A 44 -8.88 3.23 15.57
C VAL A 44 -7.56 2.48 15.37
N PRO A 45 -7.46 1.19 15.73
CA PRO A 45 -6.24 0.41 15.53
C PRO A 45 -5.82 0.41 14.06
N HIS A 46 -4.60 0.90 13.80
CA HIS A 46 -3.98 0.91 12.48
C HIS A 46 -2.47 0.90 12.61
N ASP A 47 -1.80 0.44 11.55
CA ASP A 47 -0.34 0.45 11.44
C ASP A 47 0.07 0.84 10.00
N ILE A 48 0.99 1.79 9.88
CA ILE A 48 1.58 2.20 8.60
C ILE A 48 2.89 1.43 8.43
N CYS A 49 2.74 0.12 8.23
CA CYS A 49 3.84 -0.84 8.15
C CYS A 49 4.58 -0.81 6.80
N GLY A 50 4.07 -0.06 5.82
CA GLY A 50 4.58 -0.06 4.46
C GLY A 50 4.25 -1.35 3.69
N LYS A 51 4.89 -1.49 2.53
CA LYS A 51 4.76 -2.65 1.64
C LYS A 51 6.02 -2.79 0.79
N LEU A 52 6.45 -4.02 0.57
CA LEU A 52 7.49 -4.37 -0.38
C LEU A 52 6.88 -5.12 -1.56
N ILE A 53 7.05 -4.59 -2.78
CA ILE A 53 6.66 -5.27 -4.03
C ILE A 53 7.95 -5.79 -4.64
N VAL A 54 8.03 -7.08 -4.92
CA VAL A 54 9.26 -7.75 -5.33
C VAL A 54 9.06 -8.42 -6.67
N ALA A 55 10.06 -8.32 -7.54
CA ALA A 55 10.23 -9.17 -8.71
C ALA A 55 11.14 -10.35 -8.33
N THR A 56 10.69 -11.58 -8.60
CA THR A 56 11.45 -12.80 -8.25
C THR A 56 12.29 -13.33 -9.40
N ASP A 57 12.01 -12.91 -10.62
CA ASP A 57 12.75 -13.32 -11.82
C ASP A 57 12.80 -12.18 -12.86
N PRO A 58 13.70 -12.27 -13.88
CA PRO A 58 13.89 -11.21 -14.85
C PRO A 58 12.65 -10.86 -15.70
N GLU A 59 11.70 -11.78 -15.88
CA GLU A 59 10.51 -11.54 -16.70
C GLU A 59 9.52 -10.60 -16.00
N GLU A 60 9.61 -10.47 -14.68
CA GLU A 60 8.78 -9.56 -13.89
C GLU A 60 9.30 -8.12 -13.87
N LEU A 61 10.56 -7.86 -14.24
CA LEU A 61 11.15 -6.53 -14.21
C LEU A 61 10.35 -5.49 -15.03
N PRO A 62 9.93 -5.76 -16.28
CA PRO A 62 9.11 -4.82 -17.03
C PRO A 62 7.76 -4.52 -16.36
N ARG A 63 7.21 -5.44 -15.58
CA ARG A 63 5.98 -5.23 -14.82
C ARG A 63 6.25 -4.38 -13.58
N LEU A 64 7.37 -4.62 -12.89
CA LEU A 64 7.81 -3.80 -11.77
C LEU A 64 8.02 -2.33 -12.20
N GLU A 65 8.64 -2.10 -13.36
CA GLU A 65 8.77 -0.76 -13.95
C GLU A 65 7.41 -0.08 -14.18
N LYS A 66 6.43 -0.79 -14.75
CA LYS A 66 5.07 -0.25 -14.93
C LYS A 66 4.40 0.13 -13.61
N ILE A 67 4.62 -0.67 -12.55
CA ILE A 67 4.11 -0.39 -11.21
C ILE A 67 4.77 0.88 -10.65
N TRP A 68 6.07 1.05 -10.85
CA TRP A 68 6.78 2.29 -10.49
C TRP A 68 6.19 3.51 -11.20
N ASP A 69 6.01 3.42 -12.52
CA ASP A 69 5.48 4.51 -13.34
C ASP A 69 4.05 4.90 -12.94
N HIS A 70 3.20 3.91 -12.64
CA HIS A 70 1.87 4.15 -12.08
C HIS A 70 1.95 4.85 -10.72
N GLY A 71 2.88 4.44 -9.86
CA GLY A 71 3.13 5.08 -8.57
C GLY A 71 3.48 6.56 -8.72
N GLN A 72 4.42 6.88 -9.62
CA GLN A 72 4.78 8.26 -9.91
C GLN A 72 3.61 9.07 -10.49
N ALA A 73 2.90 8.50 -11.47
CA ALA A 73 1.77 9.18 -12.11
C ALA A 73 0.57 9.39 -11.15
N ASN A 74 0.41 8.52 -10.16
CA ASN A 74 -0.61 8.66 -9.11
C ASN A 74 -0.16 9.54 -7.93
N GLY A 75 1.09 10.02 -7.93
CA GLY A 75 1.64 10.86 -6.87
C GLY A 75 1.77 10.13 -5.52
N ILE A 76 2.12 8.83 -5.57
CA ILE A 76 2.31 8.03 -4.35
C ILE A 76 3.58 8.46 -3.64
N GLU A 77 3.46 8.82 -2.37
CA GLU A 77 4.60 9.23 -1.55
C GLU A 77 5.35 8.04 -0.96
N ASP A 78 6.58 8.30 -0.50
CA ASP A 78 7.41 7.33 0.22
C ASP A 78 7.66 6.03 -0.58
N MET A 79 8.01 6.22 -1.85
CA MET A 79 8.39 5.16 -2.76
C MET A 79 9.90 5.13 -2.96
N ARG A 80 10.49 3.93 -2.89
CA ARG A 80 11.91 3.71 -3.12
C ARG A 80 12.12 2.44 -3.94
N ARG A 81 12.97 2.50 -4.95
CA ARG A 81 13.47 1.31 -5.64
C ARG A 81 14.48 0.61 -4.74
N VAL A 82 14.41 -0.71 -4.70
CA VAL A 82 15.34 -1.51 -3.91
C VAL A 82 15.93 -2.64 -4.76
N ASP A 83 17.20 -2.95 -4.51
CA ASP A 83 17.86 -4.13 -5.09
C ASP A 83 17.69 -5.37 -4.18
N ALA A 84 18.29 -6.49 -4.59
CA ALA A 84 18.21 -7.76 -3.87
C ALA A 84 18.78 -7.70 -2.44
N ASP A 85 19.87 -6.96 -2.24
CA ASP A 85 20.52 -6.84 -0.93
C ASP A 85 19.65 -6.00 0.00
N GLN A 86 19.12 -4.88 -0.51
CA GLN A 86 18.18 -4.02 0.23
C GLN A 86 16.86 -4.74 0.55
N ILE A 87 16.36 -5.63 -0.32
CA ILE A 87 15.21 -6.48 -0.01
C ILE A 87 15.50 -7.35 1.21
N ARG A 88 16.67 -7.99 1.26
CA ARG A 88 17.06 -8.86 2.39
C ARG A 88 17.28 -8.06 3.67
N GLU A 89 17.78 -6.83 3.59
CA GLU A 89 17.90 -5.94 4.75
C GLU A 89 16.53 -5.54 5.32
N ILE A 90 15.55 -5.27 4.44
CA ILE A 90 14.20 -4.87 4.83
C ILE A 90 13.40 -6.07 5.36
N GLU A 91 13.43 -7.20 4.66
CA GLU A 91 12.72 -8.43 5.01
C GLU A 91 13.64 -9.65 4.78
N PRO A 92 14.35 -10.14 5.80
CA PRO A 92 15.36 -11.19 5.68
C PRO A 92 14.87 -12.51 5.12
N HIS A 93 13.56 -12.78 5.19
CA HIS A 93 12.93 -13.99 4.67
C HIS A 93 12.37 -13.83 3.25
N CYS A 94 12.46 -12.64 2.66
CA CYS A 94 12.05 -12.36 1.30
C CYS A 94 13.21 -12.56 0.32
N VAL A 95 12.91 -13.12 -0.86
CA VAL A 95 13.87 -13.31 -1.95
C VAL A 95 13.35 -12.58 -3.17
N GLY A 96 14.21 -11.77 -3.78
CA GLY A 96 13.88 -10.97 -4.95
C GLY A 96 15.12 -10.45 -5.67
N ILE A 97 14.98 -10.12 -6.95
CA ILE A 97 16.06 -9.54 -7.76
C ILE A 97 15.97 -8.01 -7.85
N ALA A 98 14.78 -7.44 -7.66
CA ALA A 98 14.50 -6.02 -7.59
C ALA A 98 13.15 -5.78 -6.92
N GLY A 99 12.92 -4.59 -6.37
CA GLY A 99 11.66 -4.27 -5.71
C GLY A 99 11.34 -2.79 -5.62
N ILE A 100 10.14 -2.52 -5.12
CA ILE A 100 9.64 -1.20 -4.78
C ILE A 100 9.14 -1.25 -3.34
N GLN A 101 9.80 -0.49 -2.47
CA GLN A 101 9.28 -0.19 -1.14
C GLN A 101 8.27 0.96 -1.24
N VAL A 102 7.14 0.81 -0.56
CA VAL A 102 6.07 1.81 -0.47
C VAL A 102 5.71 2.01 1.00
N GLY A 103 6.36 2.95 1.67
CA GLY A 103 6.21 3.14 3.11
C GLY A 103 4.86 3.74 3.54
N CYS A 104 4.11 4.30 2.59
CA CYS A 104 2.83 4.94 2.86
C CYS A 104 1.62 3.95 2.91
N THR A 105 1.87 2.64 2.75
CA THR A 105 0.87 1.55 2.87
C THR A 105 0.71 1.13 4.33
N GLY A 106 -0.44 0.55 4.69
CA GLY A 106 -0.64 0.04 6.04
C GLY A 106 -1.80 -0.95 6.16
N ILE A 107 -2.20 -1.20 7.39
CA ILE A 107 -3.37 -2.00 7.78
C ILE A 107 -4.23 -1.27 8.81
N ILE A 108 -5.53 -1.55 8.82
CA ILE A 108 -6.51 -0.94 9.75
C ILE A 108 -7.59 -1.95 10.14
N ASP A 109 -8.09 -1.82 11.36
CA ASP A 109 -9.32 -2.49 11.79
C ASP A 109 -10.55 -1.77 11.22
N PHE A 110 -11.05 -2.25 10.08
CA PHE A 110 -12.24 -1.69 9.45
C PHE A 110 -13.52 -1.89 10.26
N ARG A 111 -13.60 -2.87 11.17
CA ARG A 111 -14.78 -3.02 12.04
C ARG A 111 -14.82 -1.87 13.03
N ALA A 112 -13.72 -1.66 13.75
CA ALA A 112 -13.57 -0.54 14.68
C ALA A 112 -13.75 0.81 13.99
N ALA A 113 -13.22 0.98 12.76
CA ALA A 113 -13.42 2.18 11.97
C ALA A 113 -14.92 2.47 11.72
N THR A 114 -15.68 1.47 11.28
CA THR A 114 -17.11 1.64 11.02
C THR A 114 -17.96 1.82 12.28
N GLU A 115 -17.60 1.16 13.38
CA GLU A 115 -18.25 1.36 14.68
C GLU A 115 -18.08 2.79 15.17
N LYS A 116 -16.92 3.39 14.89
CA LYS A 116 -16.66 4.78 15.25
C LYS A 116 -17.39 5.82 14.38
N MET A 117 -17.72 5.46 13.14
CA MET A 117 -18.46 6.33 12.21
C MET A 117 -19.98 6.33 12.46
N ALA A 118 -20.50 5.33 13.16
CA ALA A 118 -21.91 5.20 13.51
C ALA A 118 -22.29 6.11 14.69
#